data_AF-A0A1D7YDY1-F1
#
_entry.id   AF-A0A1D7YDY1-F1
#
_cell.length_a   1.000
_cell.length_b   1.000
_cell.length_c   1.000
_cell.angle_alpha   90.00
_cell.angle_beta   90.00
_cell.angle_gamma   90.00
#
_symmetry.space_group_name_H-M   'P 1'
#
loop_
_entity.id
_entity.type
_entity.pdbx_description
1 polymer ?
#
loop_
_entity_poly.entity_id
_entity_poly.type
_entity_poly.pdbx_seq_one_letter_code
_entity_poly.pdbx_strand_id
1 'polypeptide(L)' 'MTDSLPGAAVREVGGQLVISHESTELRFVPAEDLARLPMPHTQRLRLQHFLEHREQPYLG' A
#
# COMPACT_ATOMS: atom_id res chain seq x y z
N MET A 1 -18.18 11.27 -19.55
CA MET A 1 -17.62 11.74 -18.27
C MET A 1 -17.55 10.51 -17.38
N THR A 2 -16.56 9.68 -17.64
CA THR A 2 -16.43 8.33 -17.06
C THR A 2 -15.72 8.48 -15.73
N ASP A 3 -16.46 8.22 -14.66
CA ASP A 3 -15.92 8.11 -13.30
C ASP A 3 -15.06 6.84 -13.27
N SER A 4 -13.75 7.01 -13.38
CA SER A 4 -12.79 5.90 -13.31
C SER A 4 -12.75 5.46 -11.85
N LEU A 5 -13.22 4.23 -11.57
CA LEU A 5 -13.16 3.67 -10.22
C LEU A 5 -11.73 3.79 -9.70
N PRO A 6 -11.49 4.38 -8.52
CA PRO A 6 -10.14 4.43 -7.96
C PRO A 6 -9.63 2.98 -7.85
N GLY A 7 -8.39 2.75 -8.29
CA GLY A 7 -7.74 1.44 -8.20
C GLY A 7 -7.97 0.80 -6.83
N ALA A 8 -8.21 -0.51 -6.80
CA ALA A 8 -8.74 -1.23 -5.64
C ALA A 8 -8.10 -0.78 -4.31
N ALA A 9 -8.83 0.03 -3.54
CA ALA A 9 -8.43 0.49 -2.22
C ALA A 9 -9.23 -0.24 -1.15
N VAL A 10 -8.57 -0.58 -0.04
CA VAL A 10 -9.22 -1.14 1.14
C VAL A 10 -9.54 -0.03 2.13
N ARG A 11 -10.60 -0.23 2.92
CA ARG A 11 -11.01 0.68 3.99
C ARG A 11 -11.06 -0.11 5.29
N GLU A 12 -10.48 0.47 6.34
CA GLU A 12 -10.65 0.01 7.72
C GLU A 12 -12.14 0.00 8.09
N VAL A 13 -12.65 -1.14 8.57
CA VAL A 13 -14.05 -1.28 9.03
C VAL A 13 -14.18 -1.44 10.55
N GLY A 14 -13.06 -1.40 11.27
CA GLY A 14 -12.97 -1.60 12.72
C GLY A 14 -11.89 -2.61 13.10
N GLY A 15 -11.56 -2.68 14.39
CA GLY A 15 -10.54 -3.59 14.92
C GLY A 15 -9.51 -2.87 15.80
N GLN A 16 -8.49 -3.61 16.25
CA GLN A 16 -7.34 -3.06 16.95
C GLN A 16 -6.06 -3.61 16.31
N LEU A 17 -5.07 -2.75 16.14
CA LEU A 17 -3.74 -3.14 15.67
C LEU A 17 -3.05 -3.98 16.75
N VAL A 18 -2.69 -5.22 16.41
CA VAL A 18 -2.04 -6.17 17.33
C VAL A 18 -0.84 -6.80 16.63
N ILE A 19 0.30 -6.85 17.32
CA ILE A 19 1.48 -7.60 16.87
C ILE A 19 1.26 -9.09 17.13
N SER A 20 1.39 -9.91 16.10
CA SER A 20 1.36 -11.37 16.19
C SER A 20 2.78 -11.96 16.24
N HIS A 21 2.89 -13.27 16.43
CA HIS A 21 4.17 -13.98 16.34
C HIS A 21 4.81 -13.94 14.94
N GLU A 22 4.04 -13.59 13.90
CA GLU A 22 4.52 -13.44 12.52
C GLU A 22 4.95 -11.98 12.21
N SER A 23 4.70 -11.04 13.13
CA SER A 23 4.98 -9.62 12.95
C SER A 23 6.01 -9.14 13.96
N THR A 24 6.95 -8.29 13.52
CA THR A 24 7.93 -7.66 14.41
C THR A 24 7.55 -6.23 14.77
N GLU A 25 6.81 -5.54 13.91
CA GLU A 25 6.36 -4.16 14.10
C GLU A 25 5.09 -3.87 13.27
N LEU A 26 4.28 -2.90 13.72
CA LEU A 26 3.05 -2.49 13.06
C LEU A 26 2.86 -0.98 13.26
N ARG A 27 2.83 -0.24 12.15
CA ARG A 27 2.68 1.22 12.16
C ARG A 27 2.04 1.72 10.87
N PHE A 28 1.33 2.84 10.96
CA PHE A 28 1.02 3.67 9.81
C PHE A 28 2.22 4.55 9.48
N VAL A 29 2.51 4.73 8.20
CA VAL A 29 3.59 5.59 7.71
C VAL A 29 3.06 6.51 6.62
N PRO A 30 3.55 7.77 6.55
CA PRO A 30 3.30 8.62 5.39
C PRO A 30 3.85 7.98 4.11
N ALA A 31 3.18 8.21 2.98
CA ALA A 31 3.58 7.61 1.70
C ALA A 31 4.98 8.07 1.27
N GLU A 32 5.34 9.32 1.56
CA GLU A 32 6.64 9.92 1.30
C GLU A 32 7.79 9.24 2.07
N ASP A 33 7.49 8.60 3.19
CA ASP A 33 8.49 7.90 4.02
C ASP A 33 8.74 6.46 3.58
N LEU A 34 7.89 5.90 2.70
CA LEU A 34 8.06 4.54 2.18
C LEU A 34 9.43 4.34 1.52
N ALA A 35 9.97 5.39 0.90
CA ALA A 35 11.29 5.35 0.28
C ALA A 35 12.43 5.06 1.27
N ARG A 36 12.23 5.36 2.55
CA ARG A 36 13.24 5.20 3.62
C ARG A 36 13.14 3.85 4.33
N LEU A 37 12.07 3.09 4.09
CA LEU A 37 11.87 1.80 4.74
C LEU A 37 12.77 0.71 4.15
N PRO A 38 13.33 -0.19 4.98
CA PRO A 38 14.06 -1.36 4.49
C PRO A 38 13.06 -2.28 3.78
N MET A 39 13.17 -2.35 2.46
CA MET A 39 12.21 -3.09 1.64
C MET A 39 12.88 -3.57 0.35
N PRO A 40 12.72 -4.84 -0.04
CA PRO A 40 13.17 -5.33 -1.34
C PRO A 40 12.58 -4.51 -2.49
N HIS A 41 13.36 -4.34 -3.57
CA HIS A 41 13.01 -3.50 -4.71
C HIS A 41 11.63 -3.82 -5.31
N THR A 42 11.26 -5.10 -5.42
CA THR A 42 9.98 -5.53 -6.01
C THR A 42 8.77 -5.15 -5.16
N GLN A 43 8.87 -5.20 -3.83
CA GLN A 43 7.77 -4.75 -2.95
C GLN A 43 7.56 -3.24 -3.06
N ARG A 44 8.66 -2.48 -3.16
CA ARG A 44 8.62 -1.03 -3.37
C ARG A 44 7.95 -0.67 -4.70
N LEU A 45 8.27 -1.41 -5.76
CA LEU A 45 7.66 -1.22 -7.08
C LEU A 45 6.14 -1.41 -7.03
N ARG A 46 5.64 -2.42 -6.31
CA ARG A 46 4.21 -2.66 -6.13
C ARG A 46 3.50 -1.51 -5.41
N LEU A 47 4.11 -0.98 -4.35
CA LEU A 47 3.57 0.19 -3.64
C LEU A 47 3.59 1.44 -4.53
N GLN A 48 4.65 1.64 -5.32
CA GLN A 48 4.74 2.74 -6.27
C GLN A 48 3.62 2.68 -7.31
N HIS A 49 3.34 1.51 -7.90
CA HIS A 49 2.24 1.35 -8.85
C HIS A 49 0.87 1.66 -8.25
N PHE A 50 0.66 1.32 -6.98
CA PHE A 50 -0.57 1.69 -6.27
C PHE A 50 -0.69 3.22 -6.12
N LEU A 51 0.41 3.90 -5.75
CA LEU A 51 0.43 5.35 -5.52
C LEU A 51 0.36 6.18 -6.81
N GLU A 52 0.66 5.60 -7.97
CA GLU A 52 0.55 6.28 -9.27
C GLU A 52 -0.90 6.46 -9.74
N HIS A 53 -1.88 5.89 -9.02
CA HIS A 53 -3.32 6.03 -9.30
C HIS A 53 -3.68 5.79 -10.79
N ARG A 54 -3.03 4.80 -11.41
CA ARG A 54 -3.27 4.44 -12.82
C ARG A 54 -4.71 3.94 -13.01
N GLU A 55 -5.30 4.27 -14.15
CA GLU A 55 -6.63 3.78 -14.54
C GLU A 55 -6.66 2.27 -14.82
N GLN A 56 -5.50 1.67 -15.13
CA GLN A 56 -5.35 0.25 -15.39
C GLN A 56 -4.31 -0.36 -14.46
N PRO A 57 -4.53 -1.60 -13.99
CA PRO A 57 -3.59 -2.26 -13.11
C PRO A 57 -2.24 -2.47 -13.80
N TYR A 58 -1.16 -2.36 -13.03
CA TYR A 58 0.15 -2.79 -13.48
C TYR A 58 0.25 -4.31 -13.42
N LEU A 59 0.53 -4.94 -14.55
CA LEU A 59 0.77 -6.37 -14.69
C LEU A 59 2.27 -6.58 -14.98
N GLY A 60 3.08 -6.73 -13.92
CA GLY A 60 4.53 -6.92 -14.00
C GLY A 60 5.19 -7.10 -12.64
#